data_AF-A0A0Q7FQ46-F1
#
_entry.id   AF-A0A0Q7FQ46-F1
#
_cell.length_a   1.000
_cell.length_b   1.000
_cell.length_c   1.000
_cell.angle_alpha   90.00
_cell.angle_beta   90.00
_cell.angle_gamma   90.00
#
_symmetry.space_group_name_H-M   'P 1'
#
loop_
_entity.id
_entity.type
_entity.pdbx_description
1 polymer ?
#
loop_
_entity_poly.entity_id
_entity_poly.type
_entity_poly.pdbx_seq_one_letter_code
_entity_poly.pdbx_strand_id
1 'polypeptide(L)'
;MLWFYQKIAFPSKDKIIDDPNFWTSTALLLWSCFFIFRVIPRYFFDTIDKDFLILLRELVYIINSIMYLLFFKALMKYEAIAKNPNK
;
A
#
# COMPACT_ATOMS: atom_id res chain seq x y z
N MET A 1 2.09 -5.76 -8.27
CA MET A 1 1.86 -7.22 -8.39
C MET A 1 3.06 -7.96 -8.98
N LEU A 2 3.64 -7.49 -10.09
CA LEU A 2 4.80 -8.13 -10.73
C LEU A 2 5.98 -8.38 -9.76
N TRP A 3 6.29 -7.42 -8.88
CA TRP A 3 7.36 -7.57 -7.88
C TRP A 3 7.12 -8.74 -6.91
N PHE A 4 5.90 -8.88 -6.38
CA PHE A 4 5.56 -10.01 -5.50
C PHE A 4 5.69 -11.35 -6.23
N TYR A 5 5.20 -11.42 -7.46
CA TYR A 5 5.33 -12.61 -8.28
C TYR A 5 6.80 -12.99 -8.50
N GLN A 6 7.64 -12.03 -8.86
CA GLN A 6 9.08 -12.24 -9.03
C GLN A 6 9.75 -12.71 -7.74
N LYS A 7 9.39 -12.14 -6.59
CA LYS A 7 9.99 -12.50 -5.29
C LYS A 7 9.58 -13.90 -4.80
N ILE A 8 8.39 -14.37 -5.18
CA ILE A 8 7.93 -15.74 -4.93
C ILE A 8 8.61 -16.72 -5.89
N ALA A 9 8.73 -16.37 -7.18
CA ALA A 9 9.37 -17.21 -8.19
C ALA A 9 10.88 -17.37 -7.97
N PHE A 10 11.55 -16.35 -7.42
CA PHE A 10 12.99 -16.34 -7.14
C PHE A 10 13.24 -15.95 -5.67
N PRO A 11 13.17 -16.92 -4.74
CA PRO A 11 13.37 -16.64 -3.32
C PRO A 11 14.81 -16.20 -3.04
N SER A 12 14.98 -15.03 -2.43
CA SER A 12 16.27 -14.53 -1.93
C SER A 12 16.46 -14.88 -0.45
N LYS A 13 17.72 -14.98 0.01
CA LYS A 13 18.04 -15.14 1.44
C LYS A 13 17.82 -13.85 2.25
N ASP A 14 17.80 -12.71 1.58
CA ASP A 14 17.63 -11.41 2.22
C ASP A 14 16.21 -11.20 2.74
N LYS A 15 16.10 -10.46 3.84
CA LYS A 15 14.80 -10.08 4.42
C LYS A 15 14.07 -9.17 3.43
N ILE A 16 12.85 -9.55 3.07
CA ILE A 16 11.98 -8.75 2.17
C ILE A 16 11.72 -7.33 2.68
N ILE A 17 11.79 -7.12 4.00
CA ILE A 17 11.57 -5.85 4.71
C ILE A 17 12.69 -4.83 4.40
N ASP A 18 13.86 -5.31 3.98
CA ASP A 18 14.99 -4.45 3.64
C ASP A 18 14.93 -3.94 2.19
N ASP A 19 14.16 -4.59 1.32
CA ASP A 19 13.94 -4.13 -0.04
C ASP A 19 12.95 -2.95 -0.05
N PRO A 20 13.33 -1.76 -0.55
CA PRO A 20 12.42 -0.63 -0.63
C PRO A 20 11.19 -0.90 -1.53
N ASN A 21 11.33 -1.75 -2.55
CA ASN A 21 10.23 -2.11 -3.44
C ASN A 21 9.14 -2.93 -2.74
N PHE A 22 9.47 -3.64 -1.67
CA PHE A 22 8.49 -4.33 -0.84
C PHE A 22 7.48 -3.35 -0.25
N TRP A 23 7.96 -2.24 0.30
CA TRP A 23 7.12 -1.20 0.92
C TRP A 23 6.23 -0.52 -0.10
N THR A 24 6.78 -0.12 -1.26
CA THR A 24 6.00 0.48 -2.36
C THR A 24 4.95 -0.50 -2.90
N SER A 25 5.33 -1.75 -3.14
CA SER A 25 4.41 -2.77 -3.67
C SER A 25 3.29 -3.09 -2.68
N THR A 26 3.60 -3.16 -1.38
CA THR A 26 2.63 -3.40 -0.31
C THR A 26 1.66 -2.24 -0.16
N ALA A 27 2.17 -1.00 -0.20
CA ALA A 27 1.33 0.20 -0.15
C ALA A 27 0.33 0.25 -1.31
N LEU A 28 0.81 -0.03 -2.53
CA LEU A 28 -0.04 -0.05 -3.73
C LEU A 28 -1.06 -1.19 -3.69
N LEU A 29 -0.67 -2.39 -3.21
CA LEU A 29 -1.60 -3.52 -3.08
C LEU A 29 -2.71 -3.20 -2.09
N LEU A 30 -2.36 -2.71 -0.90
CA LEU A 30 -3.32 -2.32 0.13
C LEU A 30 -4.30 -1.27 -0.43
N TRP A 31 -3.76 -0.22 -1.04
CA TRP A 31 -4.58 0.85 -1.61
C TRP A 31 -5.51 0.35 -2.72
N SER A 32 -5.03 -0.54 -3.58
CA SER A 32 -5.82 -1.13 -4.67
C SER A 32 -7.01 -1.94 -4.15
N CYS A 33 -6.83 -2.72 -3.07
CA CYS A 33 -7.93 -3.45 -2.43
C CYS A 33 -9.03 -2.50 -1.92
N PHE A 34 -8.64 -1.37 -1.31
CA PHE A 34 -9.59 -0.39 -0.78
C PHE A 34 -10.17 0.55 -1.84
N PHE A 35 -9.50 0.69 -2.99
CA PHE A 35 -10.02 1.45 -4.12
C PHE A 35 -11.32 0.84 -4.69
N ILE A 36 -11.49 -0.48 -4.63
CA ILE A 36 -12.71 -1.15 -5.10
C ILE A 36 -13.94 -0.69 -4.30
N PHE A 37 -13.79 -0.52 -2.99
CA PHE A 37 -14.83 0.02 -2.10
C PHE A 37 -15.12 1.52 -2.31
N ARG A 38 -14.29 2.22 -3.10
CA ARG A 38 -14.46 3.64 -3.40
C ARG A 38 -15.33 3.88 -4.64
N VAL A 39 -15.36 2.92 -5.57
CA VAL A 39 -15.97 3.04 -6.90
C VAL A 39 -17.38 2.44 -6.94
N ILE A 40 -17.53 1.21 -6.45
CA ILE A 40 -18.80 0.45 -6.55
C ILE A 40 -19.84 0.90 -5.50
N PRO A 41 -19.49 1.06 -4.22
CA PRO A 41 -20.51 1.17 -3.17
C PRO A 41 -20.97 2.61 -2.90
N ARG A 42 -20.24 3.62 -3.41
CA ARG A 42 -20.46 5.01 -2.99
C ARG A 42 -21.82 5.56 -3.42
N TYR A 43 -22.23 5.30 -4.66
CA TYR A 43 -23.54 5.69 -5.17
C TYR A 43 -24.67 4.86 -4.57
N PHE A 44 -24.43 3.57 -4.37
CA PHE A 44 -25.41 2.67 -3.80
C PHE A 44 -25.74 3.04 -2.34
N PHE A 45 -24.72 3.25 -1.51
CA PHE A 45 -24.90 3.57 -0.09
C PHE A 45 -25.33 5.01 0.18
N ASP A 46 -25.08 5.98 -0.71
CA ASP A 46 -25.59 7.34 -0.52
C ASP A 46 -27.13 7.41 -0.48
N THR A 47 -27.79 6.45 -1.14
CA THR A 47 -29.26 6.36 -1.17
C THR A 47 -29.85 5.40 -0.13
N ILE A 48 -29.10 4.37 0.28
CA ILE A 48 -29.59 3.28 1.13
C ILE A 48 -29.11 3.40 2.58
N ASP A 49 -27.84 3.76 2.80
CA ASP A 49 -27.22 3.78 4.13
C ASP A 49 -26.05 4.78 4.21
N LYS A 50 -26.37 6.01 4.61
CA LYS A 50 -25.39 7.10 4.71
C LYS A 50 -24.42 6.92 5.87
N ASP A 51 -24.82 6.24 6.94
CA ASP A 51 -23.95 6.02 8.10
C ASP A 51 -22.84 5.03 7.73
N PHE A 52 -23.18 3.96 7.00
CA PHE A 52 -22.19 3.05 6.44
C PHE A 52 -21.25 3.74 5.43
N LEU A 53 -21.77 4.70 4.65
CA LEU A 53 -20.96 5.50 3.73
C LEU A 53 -19.93 6.37 4.47
N ILE A 54 -20.28 6.95 5.62
CA ILE A 54 -19.36 7.74 6.46
C ILE A 54 -18.27 6.83 7.02
N LEU A 55 -18.63 5.66 7.56
CA LEU A 55 -17.68 4.68 8.08
C LEU A 55 -16.68 4.22 7.00
N LEU A 56 -17.16 3.93 5.79
CA LEU A 56 -16.31 3.61 4.64
C LEU A 56 -15.33 4.73 4.32
N ARG A 57 -15.76 6.00 4.42
CA ARG A 57 -14.92 7.17 4.17
C ARG A 57 -13.81 7.30 5.22
N GLU A 58 -14.15 7.14 6.49
CA GLU A 58 -13.18 7.13 7.59
C GLU A 58 -12.14 6.02 7.41
N LEU A 59 -12.59 4.82 7.05
CA LEU A 59 -11.72 3.69 6.77
C LEU A 59 -10.74 4.02 5.63
N VAL A 60 -11.23 4.63 4.54
CA VAL A 60 -10.36 5.06 3.42
C VAL A 60 -9.32 6.09 3.89
N TYR A 61 -9.66 7.01 4.79
CA TYR A 61 -8.67 7.93 5.34
C TYR A 61 -7.59 7.21 6.16
N ILE A 62 -7.98 6.26 7.00
CA ILE A 62 -7.04 5.44 7.78
C ILE A 62 -6.09 4.68 6.82
N ILE A 63 -6.64 4.05 5.79
CA ILE A 63 -5.84 3.31 4.80
C ILE A 63 -4.89 4.24 4.03
N ASN A 64 -5.33 5.45 3.65
CA ASN A 64 -4.45 6.42 2.99
C ASN A 64 -3.30 6.85 3.92
N SER A 65 -3.57 7.08 5.21
CA SER A 65 -2.52 7.38 6.19
C SER A 65 -1.50 6.25 6.29
N ILE A 66 -1.95 4.99 6.36
CA ILE A 66 -1.07 3.82 6.36
C ILE A 66 -0.25 3.77 5.06
N MET A 67 -0.88 4.00 3.91
CA MET A 67 -0.20 4.01 2.61
C MET A 67 0.93 5.04 2.57
N TYR A 68 0.67 6.27 3.05
CA TYR A 68 1.72 7.30 3.10
C TYR A 68 2.86 6.94 4.03
N LEU A 69 2.59 6.30 5.17
CA LEU A 69 3.64 5.79 6.07
C LEU A 69 4.50 4.71 5.39
N LEU A 70 3.88 3.82 4.61
CA LEU A 70 4.59 2.79 3.86
C LEU A 70 5.46 3.40 2.74
N PHE A 71 4.96 4.39 2.00
CA PHE A 71 5.76 5.11 1.01
C PHE A 71 6.91 5.89 1.63
N PHE A 72 6.67 6.56 2.76
CA PHE A 72 7.72 7.24 3.50
C PHE A 72 8.82 6.27 3.95
N LYS A 73 8.44 5.09 4.43
CA LYS A 73 9.39 4.03 4.78
C LYS A 73 10.19 3.52 3.58
N ALA A 74 9.54 3.37 2.42
CA ALA A 74 10.22 3.03 1.17
C ALA A 74 11.26 4.12 0.81
N LEU A 75 10.89 5.39 0.92
CA LEU A 75 11.76 6.52 0.60
C LEU A 75 12.99 6.57 1.50
N MET A 76 12.82 6.39 2.82
CA MET A 76 13.96 6.32 3.76
C MET A 76 14.93 5.18 3.41
N LYS A 77 14.41 4.03 2.96
CA LYS A 77 15.23 2.89 2.52
C LYS A 77 15.99 3.23 1.22
N TYR A 78 15.33 3.87 0.25
CA TYR A 78 16.00 4.34 -0.96
C TYR A 78 17.09 5.38 -0.66
N GLU A 79 16.83 6.31 0.25
CA GLU A 79 17.82 7.29 0.69
C GLU A 79 19.03 6.61 1.36
N ALA A 80 18.80 5.61 2.21
CA ALA A 80 19.88 4.85 2.85
C ALA A 80 20.77 4.11 1.84
N ILE A 81 20.17 3.56 0.79
CA ILE A 81 20.89 2.91 -0.32
C ILE A 81 21.67 3.96 -1.13
N ALA A 82 21.05 5.09 -1.47
CA ALA A 82 21.70 6.17 -2.22
C ALA A 82 22.91 6.78 -1.48
N LYS A 83 22.83 6.87 -0.14
CA LYS A 83 23.95 7.37 0.69
C LYS A 83 25.08 6.36 0.89
N ASN A 84 24.81 5.05 0.71
CA ASN A 84 25.81 3.99 0.86
C ASN A 84 25.79 3.04 -0.35
N PRO A 85 26.29 3.48 -1.52
CA PRO A 85 26.23 2.69 -2.75
C PRO A 85 27.15 1.44 -2.73
N ASN A 86 28.06 1.33 -1.75
CA ASN A 86 29.09 0.29 -1.67
C ASN A 86 28.81 -0.78 -0.61
N LYS A 87 27.55 -0.91 -0.16
CA LYS A 87 27.12 -1.95 0.79
C LYS A 87 26.25 -3.00 0.12
#